data_AF-A0AAJ2U6C0-F1
#
_entry.id   AF-A0AAJ2U6C0-F1
#
_cell.length_a   1.000
_cell.length_b   1.000
_cell.length_c   1.000
_cell.angle_alpha   90.00
_cell.angle_beta   90.00
_cell.angle_gamma   90.00
#
_symmetry.space_group_name_H-M   'P 1'
#
loop_
_entity.id
_entity.type
_entity.pdbx_description
1 polymer ?
#
loop_
_entity_poly.entity_id
_entity_poly.type
_entity_poly.pdbx_seq_one_letter_code
_entity_poly.pdbx_strand_id
1 'polypeptide(L)' 'NVKALLVGERADSYGAHGPNLTHEVKSALQDDKSNRTIVLSRVFGLGGKDFYASDAENFFNMAIEAMKNGYAKKPFDY' A
#
# COMPACT_ATOMS: atom_id res chain seq x y z
N ASN A 1 3.70 4.90 -16.83
CA ASN A 1 3.56 5.32 -15.41
C ASN A 1 2.71 4.32 -14.65
N VAL A 2 3.11 4.01 -13.42
CA VAL A 2 2.34 3.20 -12.47
C VAL A 2 1.04 3.92 -12.13
N LYS A 3 -0.09 3.20 -12.07
CA LYS A 3 -1.41 3.78 -11.81
C LYS A 3 -1.86 3.61 -10.36
N ALA A 4 -1.55 2.46 -9.77
CA ALA A 4 -1.74 2.18 -8.37
C ALA A 4 -0.54 1.39 -7.84
N LEU A 5 -0.20 1.64 -6.57
CA LEU A 5 0.90 1.00 -5.85
C LEU A 5 0.37 0.54 -4.50
N LEU A 6 0.60 -0.73 -4.18
CA LEU A 6 0.40 -1.25 -2.83
C LEU A 6 1.76 -1.44 -2.16
N VAL A 7 1.93 -0.85 -0.98
CA VAL A 7 3.11 -1.02 -0.14
C VAL A 7 2.76 -2.01 0.96
N GLY A 8 3.42 -3.17 0.95
CA GLY A 8 3.29 -4.18 1.99
C GLY A 8 4.41 -4.04 3.01
N GLU A 9 4.09 -3.93 4.30
CA GLU A 9 5.08 -3.76 5.36
C GLU A 9 4.93 -4.81 6.47
N ARG A 10 6.06 -5.31 6.98
CA ARG A 10 6.10 -6.27 8.11
C ARG A 10 6.12 -5.60 9.48
N ALA A 11 5.83 -4.31 9.53
CA ALA A 11 5.80 -3.51 10.73
C ALA A 11 4.64 -2.52 10.64
N ASP A 12 4.10 -2.14 11.79
CA ASP A 12 3.11 -1.07 11.90
C ASP A 12 3.70 0.10 12.68
N SER A 13 3.15 1.29 12.43
CA SER A 13 3.42 2.51 13.18
C SER A 13 2.12 2.97 13.84
N TYR A 14 1.94 2.59 15.11
CA TYR A 14 0.74 2.91 15.87
C TYR A 14 0.47 4.43 15.92
N GLY A 15 -0.76 4.82 15.60
CA GLY A 15 -1.20 6.23 15.57
C GLY A 15 -0.85 7.00 14.29
N ALA A 16 -0.01 6.46 13.41
CA ALA A 16 0.42 7.13 12.17
C ALA A 16 -0.52 6.87 10.96
N HIS A 17 -1.60 6.10 11.14
CA HIS A 17 -2.55 5.72 10.08
C HIS A 17 -1.89 5.06 8.86
N GLY A 18 -0.78 4.37 9.10
CA GLY A 18 0.03 3.73 8.08
C GLY A 18 1.45 3.48 8.57
N PRO A 19 2.15 2.51 7.99
CA PRO A 19 3.51 2.17 8.36
C PRO A 19 4.55 3.08 7.66
N ASN A 20 5.79 3.05 8.15
CA ASN A 20 6.79 4.09 7.85
C ASN A 20 7.21 4.12 6.37
N LEU A 21 7.44 2.97 5.73
CA LEU A 21 7.87 2.94 4.32
C LEU A 21 6.79 3.51 3.41
N THR A 22 5.50 3.30 3.72
CA THR A 22 4.38 3.88 3.00
C THR A 22 4.44 5.42 3.05
N HIS A 23 4.76 6.00 4.21
CA HIS A 23 4.92 7.44 4.36
C HIS A 23 6.13 7.97 3.58
N GLU A 24 7.26 7.26 3.60
CA GLU A 24 8.44 7.61 2.81
C GLU A 24 8.15 7.57 1.30
N VAL A 25 7.50 6.51 0.81
CA VAL A 25 7.10 6.36 -0.59
C VAL A 25 6.15 7.47 -1.00
N LYS A 26 5.11 7.75 -0.19
CA LYS A 26 4.18 8.85 -0.47
C LYS A 26 4.89 10.19 -0.51
N SER A 27 5.85 10.43 0.39
CA SER A 27 6.62 11.67 0.44
C SER A 27 7.51 11.83 -0.79
N ALA A 28 8.24 10.79 -1.18
CA ALA A 28 9.07 10.80 -2.40
C ALA A 28 8.24 11.07 -3.66
N LEU A 29 7.03 10.49 -3.75
CA LEU A 29 6.13 10.76 -4.88
C LEU A 29 5.61 12.19 -4.93
N GLN A 30 5.66 12.96 -3.83
CA GLN A 30 5.26 14.37 -3.86
C GLN A 30 6.25 15.28 -4.60
N ASP A 31 7.49 14.84 -4.81
CA ASP A 31 8.47 15.60 -5.60
C ASP A 31 8.06 15.68 -7.08
N ASP A 32 7.42 14.62 -7.59
CA ASP A 32 6.79 14.61 -8.90
C ASP A 32 5.35 15.15 -8.82
N LYS A 33 5.18 16.46 -9.06
CA LYS A 33 3.86 17.12 -9.04
C LYS A 33 2.88 16.60 -10.10
N SER A 34 3.38 15.92 -11.14
CA SER A 34 2.55 15.30 -12.17
C SER A 34 2.08 13.89 -11.78
N ASN A 35 2.64 13.33 -10.71
CA ASN A 35 2.31 12.00 -10.26
C ASN A 35 0.85 11.90 -9.81
N ARG A 36 0.18 10.83 -10.23
CA ARG A 36 -1.22 10.52 -9.87
C ARG A 36 -1.36 9.08 -9.39
N THR A 37 -0.27 8.46 -8.95
CA THR A 37 -0.27 7.08 -8.46
C THR A 37 -1.12 6.99 -7.20
N ILE A 38 -2.08 6.07 -7.20
CA ILE A 38 -2.89 5.78 -6.02
C ILE A 38 -2.08 4.85 -5.11
N VAL A 39 -1.71 5.31 -3.92
CA VAL A 39 -0.91 4.52 -2.97
C VAL A 39 -1.81 3.98 -1.86
N LEU A 40 -1.76 2.67 -1.66
CA LEU A 40 -2.41 1.96 -0.55
C LEU A 40 -1.40 1.11 0.21
N SER A 41 -1.72 0.75 1.45
CA SER A 41 -0.80 0.07 2.37
C SER A 41 -1.45 -1.15 3.02
N ARG A 42 -0.66 -2.21 3.19
CA ARG A 42 -1.03 -3.39 3.99
C ARG A 42 0.08 -3.75 4.96
N VAL A 43 -0.25 -3.81 6.24
CA VAL A 43 0.64 -4.44 7.23
C VAL A 43 0.43 -5.94 7.17
N PHE A 44 1.49 -6.74 7.16
CA PHE A 44 1.37 -8.20 7.16
C PHE A 44 2.45 -8.83 8.03
N GLY A 45 2.32 -10.13 8.31
CA GLY A 45 3.36 -10.88 9.02
C GLY A 45 3.57 -10.51 10.50
N LEU A 46 2.71 -9.67 11.08
CA LEU A 46 2.77 -9.34 12.51
C LEU A 46 2.67 -10.61 13.36
N GLY A 47 3.54 -10.70 14.37
CA GLY A 47 3.61 -11.87 15.24
C GLY A 47 4.21 -13.11 14.56
N GLY A 48 4.94 -12.94 13.44
CA GLY A 48 5.56 -14.05 12.72
C GLY A 48 4.58 -14.83 11.85
N LYS A 49 3.44 -14.24 11.49
CA LYS A 49 2.51 -14.83 10.51
C LYS A 49 3.20 -15.01 9.15
N ASP A 50 2.95 -16.13 8.50
CA ASP A 50 3.43 -16.38 7.16
C ASP A 50 2.81 -15.40 6.15
N PHE A 51 3.49 -15.27 5.01
CA PHE A 51 2.98 -14.57 3.83
C PHE A 51 2.98 -15.55 2.67
N TYR A 52 1.81 -15.96 2.23
CA TYR A 52 1.61 -16.97 1.20
C TYR A 52 1.44 -16.33 -0.19
N ALA A 53 1.53 -17.15 -1.23
CA ALA A 53 1.32 -16.69 -2.61
C ALA A 53 -0.07 -16.07 -2.81
N SER A 54 -1.10 -16.57 -2.11
CA SER A 54 -2.46 -16.02 -2.13
C SER A 54 -2.54 -14.62 -1.53
N ASP A 55 -1.71 -14.31 -0.52
CA ASP A 55 -1.65 -12.96 0.08
C ASP A 55 -1.05 -11.97 -0.93
N ALA A 56 0.01 -12.39 -1.64
CA ALA A 56 0.59 -11.62 -2.73
C ALA A 56 -0.40 -11.37 -3.86
N GLU A 57 -1.13 -12.40 -4.29
CA GLU A 57 -2.18 -12.27 -5.30
C GLU A 57 -3.26 -11.27 -4.87
N ASN A 58 -3.69 -11.35 -3.60
CA ASN A 58 -4.65 -10.43 -3.03
C ASN A 58 -4.14 -8.97 -3.04
N PHE A 59 -2.84 -8.76 -2.75
CA PHE A 59 -2.23 -7.43 -2.84
C PHE A 59 -2.28 -6.87 -4.26
N PHE A 60 -1.96 -7.69 -5.28
CA PHE A 60 -2.09 -7.28 -6.68
C PHE A 60 -3.54 -6.95 -7.03
N ASN A 61 -4.50 -7.78 -6.61
CA ASN A 61 -5.92 -7.54 -6.85
C ASN A 61 -6.41 -6.22 -6.24
N MET A 62 -5.97 -5.88 -5.02
CA MET A 62 -6.30 -4.61 -4.38
C MET A 62 -5.74 -3.40 -5.15
N ALA A 63 -4.49 -3.49 -5.64
CA ALA A 63 -3.90 -2.44 -6.47
C ALA A 63 -4.64 -2.28 -7.80
N ILE A 64 -5.01 -3.38 -8.45
CA ILE A 64 -5.81 -3.39 -9.67
C ILE A 64 -7.19 -2.77 -9.43
N GLU A 65 -7.85 -3.09 -8.31
CA GLU A 65 -9.13 -2.52 -7.95
C GLU A 65 -9.03 -1.00 -7.73
N ALA A 66 -8.02 -0.55 -6.99
CA ALA A 66 -7.78 0.88 -6.76
C ALA A 66 -7.53 1.63 -8.09
N MET A 67 -6.74 1.04 -8.99
CA MET A 67 -6.54 1.56 -10.34
C MET A 67 -7.86 1.69 -11.10
N LYS A 68 -8.69 0.64 -11.10
CA LYS A 68 -9.99 0.62 -11.82
C LYS A 68 -10.96 1.66 -11.26
N ASN A 69 -11.01 1.83 -9.94
CA ASN A 69 -11.89 2.79 -9.28
C ASN A 69 -11.39 4.24 -9.39
N GLY A 70 -10.09 4.45 -9.63
CA GLY A 70 -9.46 5.77 -9.56
C GLY A 70 -9.20 6.28 -8.14
N TYR A 71 -9.49 5.46 -7.11
CA TYR A 71 -9.19 5.74 -5.71
C TYR A 71 -9.06 4.45 -4.90
N ALA A 72 -8.36 4.51 -3.77
CA ALA A 72 -8.28 3.41 -2.82
C ALA A 72 -9.47 3.46 -1.85
N LYS A 73 -10.39 2.48 -1.91
CA LYS A 73 -11.51 2.36 -0.97
C LYS A 73 -11.04 2.24 0.49
N LYS A 74 -9.98 1.45 0.70
CA LYS A 74 -9.33 1.26 2.01
C LYS A 74 -7.83 1.55 1.88
N PRO A 75 -7.41 2.81 2.07
CA PRO A 75 -6.02 3.24 1.85
C PRO A 75 -5.00 2.55 2.78
N PHE A 76 -5.42 2.13 3.97
CA PHE A 76 -4.59 1.43 4.95
C PHE A 76 -5.39 0.30 5.62
N ASP A 77 -4.76 -0.86 5.80
CA ASP A 77 -5.29 -2.00 6.54
C ASP A 77 -4.17 -2.96 7.00
N TYR A 78 -4.54 -3.95 7.82
CA TYR A 78 -3.69 -5.07 8.25
C TYR A 78 -3.92 -6.34 7.40
#